data_AF-A0A4R3DXN9-F1
#
_entry.id   AF-A0A4R3DXN9-F1
#
_cell.length_a   1.000
_cell.length_b   1.000
_cell.length_c   1.000
_cell.angle_alpha   90.00
_cell.angle_beta   90.00
_cell.angle_gamma   90.00
#
_symmetry.space_group_name_H-M   'P 1'
#
loop_
_entity.id
_entity.type
_entity.pdbx_description
1 polymer ?
#
loop_
_entity_poly.entity_id
_entity_poly.type
_entity_poly.pdbx_seq_one_letter_code
_entity_poly.pdbx_strand_id
1 'polypeptide(L)'
;MPLPPRTAIAALLVATGLAAGCSHVPLSSLPALSRIDLKTTRFADLRAGVSLPEEIRPLPGGVTMTVTVQPRQGGRHERSYALEQVSDPAELAALPSVTRPGRRFTVFRLSATDAANLTAFREEHMLNPDGSGNPGSLALNARKICRTGDLGGRPIPMSTYLKTSETRDYVTLTSDIDLREAIKETGGAPDLASLLPACDAPAALSGSRAVP
;
A
#
# COMPACT_ATOMS: atom_id res chain seq x y z
N MET A 1 -50.80 52.81 -8.73
CA MET A 1 -50.48 52.58 -7.30
C MET A 1 -50.58 51.08 -7.04
N PRO A 2 -49.69 50.46 -6.24
CA PRO A 2 -48.40 49.89 -6.67
C PRO A 2 -48.31 48.35 -6.52
N LEU A 3 -47.31 47.76 -7.20
CA LEU A 3 -46.73 46.43 -6.92
C LEU A 3 -46.01 46.43 -5.55
N PRO A 4 -45.79 45.26 -4.91
CA PRO A 4 -44.54 44.57 -5.21
C PRO A 4 -44.68 43.04 -5.46
N PRO A 5 -43.84 42.49 -6.36
CA PRO A 5 -43.70 41.07 -6.62
C PRO A 5 -42.98 40.36 -5.46
N ARG A 6 -43.40 39.12 -5.19
CA ARG A 6 -42.75 38.20 -4.25
C ARG A 6 -41.32 37.94 -4.73
N THR A 7 -40.39 38.49 -3.97
CA THR A 7 -38.95 38.35 -4.09
C THR A 7 -38.53 36.89 -4.24
N ALA A 8 -37.86 36.61 -5.37
CA ALA A 8 -36.83 35.59 -5.48
C ALA A 8 -35.73 35.82 -4.41
N ILE A 9 -34.98 34.75 -4.08
CA ILE A 9 -33.83 34.59 -3.14
C ILE A 9 -34.22 33.41 -2.20
N ALA A 10 -33.52 32.29 -2.10
CA ALA A 10 -32.14 31.95 -2.43
C ALA A 10 -32.04 30.48 -2.88
N ALA A 11 -31.28 30.27 -3.95
CA ALA A 11 -30.64 28.99 -4.20
C ALA A 11 -29.60 28.75 -3.08
N LEU A 12 -29.78 27.71 -2.26
CA LEU A 12 -28.73 27.19 -1.40
C LEU A 12 -28.20 25.89 -1.99
N LEU A 13 -27.37 26.05 -3.02
CA LEU A 13 -26.42 25.05 -3.50
C LEU A 13 -25.31 24.92 -2.47
N VAL A 14 -25.43 24.02 -1.50
CA VAL A 14 -24.31 23.59 -0.65
C VAL A 14 -24.46 22.12 -0.32
N ALA A 15 -23.74 21.27 -1.08
CA ALA A 15 -23.23 19.98 -0.62
C ALA A 15 -22.20 19.43 -1.63
N THR A 16 -21.16 20.20 -1.94
CA THR A 16 -19.93 19.69 -2.59
C THR A 16 -18.83 19.67 -1.55
N GLY A 17 -18.54 18.49 -1.00
CA GLY A 17 -17.53 18.38 0.06
C GLY A 17 -17.36 17.00 0.68
N LEU A 18 -17.37 15.92 -0.10
CA LEU A 18 -16.92 14.59 0.36
C LEU A 18 -16.13 13.91 -0.77
N ALA A 19 -14.96 14.46 -1.10
CA ALA A 19 -14.02 13.85 -2.05
C ALA A 19 -12.57 13.85 -1.54
N ALA A 20 -12.37 13.89 -0.22
CA ALA A 20 -11.05 13.69 0.37
C ALA A 20 -11.06 12.34 1.09
N GLY A 21 -10.63 11.27 0.41
CA GLY A 21 -10.51 9.96 1.06
C GLY A 21 -10.22 8.75 0.17
N CYS A 22 -10.31 8.83 -1.16
CA CYS A 22 -10.10 7.66 -2.04
C CYS A 22 -9.25 7.91 -3.30
N SER A 23 -8.63 9.09 -3.50
CA SER A 23 -8.00 9.42 -4.79
C SER A 23 -6.58 8.89 -4.99
N HIS A 24 -6.03 8.13 -4.05
CA HIS A 24 -4.67 7.60 -4.18
C HIS A 24 -4.58 6.47 -5.22
N VAL A 25 -5.70 5.86 -5.63
CA VAL A 25 -5.72 4.86 -6.72
C VAL A 25 -5.93 5.58 -8.06
N PRO A 26 -4.96 5.55 -8.99
CA PRO A 26 -5.12 6.22 -10.28
C PRO A 26 -6.25 5.58 -11.11
N LEU A 27 -7.16 6.39 -11.66
CA LEU A 27 -8.27 5.89 -12.48
C LEU A 27 -7.79 5.12 -13.72
N SER A 28 -6.63 5.50 -14.27
CA SER A 28 -5.99 4.81 -15.39
C SER A 28 -5.54 3.38 -15.05
N SER A 29 -5.34 3.05 -13.78
CA SER A 29 -4.96 1.73 -13.31
C SER A 29 -6.14 0.77 -13.14
N LEU A 30 -7.36 1.30 -12.94
CA LEU A 30 -8.55 0.49 -12.61
C LEU A 30 -8.85 -0.61 -13.64
N PRO A 31 -8.76 -0.39 -14.96
CA PRO A 31 -9.02 -1.45 -15.94
C PRO A 31 -7.99 -2.59 -15.93
N ALA A 32 -6.78 -2.33 -15.43
CA ALA A 32 -5.75 -3.35 -15.28
C ALA A 32 -5.90 -4.06 -13.93
N LEU A 33 -6.20 -3.32 -12.86
CA LEU A 33 -6.47 -3.88 -11.53
C LEU A 33 -7.71 -4.78 -11.51
N SER A 34 -8.75 -4.46 -12.29
CA SER A 34 -9.96 -5.29 -12.38
C SER A 34 -9.73 -6.67 -12.99
N ARG A 35 -8.57 -6.90 -13.63
CA ARG A 35 -8.17 -8.22 -14.16
C ARG A 35 -7.54 -9.12 -13.10
N ILE A 36 -7.13 -8.56 -11.97
CA ILE A 36 -6.53 -9.31 -10.87
C ILE A 36 -7.68 -9.92 -10.07
N ASP A 37 -7.77 -11.25 -10.08
CA ASP A 37 -8.73 -11.98 -9.26
C ASP A 37 -7.96 -12.81 -8.22
N LEU A 38 -7.93 -12.32 -6.97
CA LEU A 38 -7.24 -12.96 -5.85
C LEU A 38 -7.68 -14.41 -5.61
N LYS A 39 -8.87 -14.81 -6.09
CA LYS A 39 -9.35 -16.20 -6.02
C LYS A 39 -8.56 -17.15 -6.93
N THR A 40 -7.93 -16.62 -7.98
CA THR A 40 -7.24 -17.40 -9.01
C THR A 40 -5.77 -17.03 -9.16
N THR A 41 -5.37 -15.83 -8.71
CA THR A 41 -3.98 -15.36 -8.79
C THR A 41 -3.00 -16.34 -8.14
N ARG A 42 -1.88 -16.60 -8.82
CA ARG A 42 -0.76 -17.36 -8.26
C ARG A 42 0.11 -16.44 -7.40
N PHE A 43 -0.02 -16.52 -6.08
CA PHE A 43 0.68 -15.63 -5.16
C PHE A 43 2.22 -15.75 -5.20
N ALA A 44 2.76 -16.88 -5.64
CA ALA A 44 4.20 -17.07 -5.84
C ALA A 44 4.79 -16.17 -6.95
N ASP A 45 3.96 -15.81 -7.95
CA ASP A 45 4.36 -14.94 -9.06
C ASP A 45 4.17 -13.45 -8.72
N LEU A 46 3.49 -13.15 -7.63
CA LEU A 46 3.15 -11.79 -7.25
C LEU A 46 4.44 -11.00 -6.96
N ARG A 47 4.54 -9.81 -7.53
CA ARG A 47 5.56 -8.83 -7.22
C ARG A 47 4.94 -7.52 -6.80
N ALA A 48 5.41 -7.00 -5.68
CA ALA A 48 5.10 -5.68 -5.20
C ALA A 48 6.22 -4.72 -5.59
N GLY A 49 5.88 -3.60 -6.21
CA GLY A 49 6.79 -2.49 -6.45
C GLY A 49 6.52 -1.38 -5.44
N VAL A 50 7.57 -0.80 -4.87
CA VAL A 50 7.47 0.39 -4.02
C VAL A 50 8.41 1.45 -4.56
N SER A 51 7.86 2.61 -4.89
CA SER A 51 8.60 3.78 -5.34
C SER A 51 8.65 4.84 -4.24
N LEU A 52 9.84 5.11 -3.73
CA LEU A 52 10.11 6.10 -2.68
C LEU A 52 11.12 7.15 -3.17
N PRO A 53 11.24 8.30 -2.51
CA PRO A 53 12.38 9.21 -2.72
C PRO A 53 13.72 8.48 -2.54
N GLU A 54 14.75 8.88 -3.27
CA GLU A 54 16.07 8.21 -3.23
C GLU A 54 16.73 8.23 -1.85
N GLU A 55 16.39 9.24 -1.04
CA GLU A 55 16.85 9.41 0.34
C GLU A 55 16.16 8.49 1.34
N ILE A 56 15.16 7.70 0.89
CA ILE A 56 14.42 6.75 1.71
C ILE A 56 14.69 5.33 1.23
N ARG A 57 14.92 4.42 2.17
CA ARG A 57 15.06 2.99 1.88
C ARG A 57 14.15 2.15 2.78
N PRO A 58 13.47 1.14 2.24
CA PRO A 58 12.85 0.11 3.06
C PRO A 58 13.87 -0.66 3.88
N LEU A 59 13.57 -0.89 5.15
CA LEU A 59 14.32 -1.83 5.99
C LEU A 59 13.88 -3.26 5.68
N PRO A 60 14.72 -4.29 5.98
CA PRO A 60 14.31 -5.68 5.86
C PRO A 60 13.00 -5.97 6.62
N GLY A 61 12.04 -6.62 5.94
CA GLY A 61 10.70 -6.86 6.46
C GLY A 61 9.86 -5.60 6.70
N GLY A 62 10.28 -4.46 6.15
CA GLY A 62 9.63 -3.16 6.32
C GLY A 62 8.47 -2.91 5.37
N VAL A 63 8.38 -3.67 4.28
CA VAL A 63 7.23 -3.65 3.38
C VAL A 63 6.33 -4.83 3.70
N THR A 64 5.04 -4.56 3.89
CA THR A 64 4.04 -5.57 4.23
C THR A 64 2.90 -5.55 3.22
N MET A 65 2.42 -6.73 2.86
CA MET A 65 1.19 -6.92 2.10
C MET A 65 0.08 -7.40 3.02
N THR A 66 -1.02 -6.66 3.08
CA THR A 66 -2.20 -7.02 3.85
C THR A 66 -3.29 -7.47 2.90
N VAL A 67 -3.84 -8.65 3.16
CA VAL A 67 -4.96 -9.21 2.42
C VAL A 67 -6.17 -9.25 3.35
N THR A 68 -7.24 -8.60 2.92
CA THR A 68 -8.52 -8.57 3.64
C THR A 68 -9.56 -9.32 2.85
N VAL A 69 -10.35 -10.15 3.53
CA VAL A 69 -11.52 -10.82 2.96
C VAL A 69 -12.73 -10.41 3.79
N GLN A 70 -13.79 -10.01 3.10
CA GLN A 70 -15.04 -9.60 3.73
C GLN A 70 -16.17 -10.49 3.23
N PRO A 71 -16.37 -11.68 3.82
CA PRO A 71 -17.53 -12.51 3.51
C PRO A 71 -18.85 -11.76 3.72
N ARG A 72 -19.86 -12.08 2.90
CA ARG A 72 -21.21 -11.51 3.08
C ARG A 72 -21.85 -11.95 4.40
N GLN A 73 -21.50 -13.15 4.86
CA GLN A 73 -21.90 -13.70 6.15
C GLN A 73 -20.62 -14.05 6.92
N GLY A 74 -20.43 -13.45 8.10
CA GLY A 74 -19.23 -13.64 8.93
C GLY A 74 -18.45 -12.36 9.21
N GLY A 75 -17.30 -12.51 9.87
CA GLY A 75 -16.41 -11.42 10.25
C GLY A 75 -15.42 -11.05 9.14
N ARG A 76 -14.76 -9.90 9.30
CA ARG A 76 -13.61 -9.52 8.47
C ARG A 76 -12.43 -10.44 8.78
N HIS A 77 -11.84 -11.06 7.75
CA HIS A 77 -10.62 -11.85 7.89
C HIS A 77 -9.46 -11.07 7.30
N GLU A 78 -8.39 -10.90 8.07
CA GLU A 78 -7.20 -10.16 7.63
C GLU A 78 -5.93 -10.95 7.95
N ARG A 79 -4.98 -10.91 7.02
CA ARG A 79 -3.61 -11.40 7.19
C ARG A 79 -2.62 -10.42 6.59
N SER A 80 -1.51 -10.20 7.30
CA SER A 80 -0.41 -9.37 6.84
C SER A 80 0.86 -10.20 6.72
N TYR A 81 1.57 -10.03 5.60
CA TYR A 81 2.80 -10.75 5.28
C TYR A 81 3.92 -9.75 5.06
N ALA A 82 5.09 -9.99 5.67
CA ALA A 82 6.29 -9.23 5.35
C ALA A 82 6.81 -9.67 3.98
N LEU A 83 7.22 -8.71 3.15
CA LEU A 83 7.75 -9.01 1.83
C LEU A 83 9.28 -9.00 1.83
N GLU A 84 9.85 -9.90 1.04
CA GLU A 84 11.29 -10.02 0.80
C GLU A 84 11.68 -9.17 -0.40
N GLN A 85 12.75 -8.38 -0.27
CA GLN A 85 13.29 -7.63 -1.39
C GLN A 85 13.86 -8.61 -2.44
N VAL A 86 13.53 -8.38 -3.71
CA VAL A 86 14.11 -9.12 -4.82
C VAL A 86 15.50 -8.56 -5.12
N SER A 87 16.49 -9.43 -5.15
CA SER A 87 17.88 -9.12 -5.49
C SER A 87 18.37 -9.82 -6.77
N ASP A 88 17.53 -10.62 -7.42
CA ASP A 88 17.87 -11.34 -8.65
C ASP A 88 18.19 -10.32 -9.78
N PRO A 89 19.43 -10.28 -10.30
CA PRO A 89 19.82 -9.34 -11.35
C PRO A 89 18.98 -9.45 -12.62
N ALA A 90 18.50 -10.66 -12.99
CA ALA A 90 17.70 -10.85 -14.19
C ALA A 90 16.30 -10.24 -14.03
N GLU A 91 15.69 -10.40 -12.85
CA GLU A 91 14.39 -9.79 -12.53
C GLU A 91 14.52 -8.27 -12.43
N LEU A 92 15.61 -7.77 -11.84
CA LEU A 92 15.90 -6.34 -11.73
C LEU A 92 16.23 -5.68 -13.08
N ALA A 93 16.86 -6.40 -14.00
CA ALA A 93 17.11 -5.91 -15.37
C ALA A 93 15.81 -5.80 -16.19
N ALA A 94 14.78 -6.59 -15.85
CA ALA A 94 13.48 -6.58 -16.49
C ALA A 94 12.50 -5.57 -15.88
N LEU A 95 12.96 -4.69 -14.97
CA LEU A 95 12.11 -3.67 -14.39
C LEU A 95 11.69 -2.66 -15.45
N PRO A 96 10.39 -2.33 -15.53
CA PRO A 96 9.95 -1.28 -16.43
C PRO A 96 10.60 0.06 -16.04
N SER A 97 10.69 0.99 -17.00
CA SER A 97 11.22 2.34 -16.81
C SER A 97 10.33 3.24 -15.93
N VAL A 98 9.59 2.65 -14.96
CA VAL A 98 8.83 3.34 -13.92
C VAL A 98 9.76 4.09 -12.95
N THR A 99 11.08 3.91 -13.11
CA THR A 99 12.13 4.75 -12.57
C THR A 99 11.92 6.20 -13.02
N ARG A 100 11.48 7.04 -12.08
CA ARG A 100 11.49 8.50 -12.25
C ARG A 100 12.77 9.05 -11.63
N PRO A 101 13.35 10.12 -12.18
CA PRO A 101 14.46 10.81 -11.53
C PRO A 101 14.12 11.19 -10.08
N GLY A 102 15.05 10.99 -9.15
CA GLY A 102 14.85 11.30 -7.73
C GLY A 102 13.99 10.26 -6.99
N ARG A 103 13.64 9.13 -7.63
CA ARG A 103 12.88 8.05 -7.01
C ARG A 103 13.60 6.70 -7.14
N ARG A 104 13.61 5.96 -6.04
CA ARG A 104 14.04 4.57 -5.97
C ARG A 104 12.85 3.65 -6.10
N PHE A 105 12.85 2.82 -7.14
CA PHE A 105 11.91 1.71 -7.28
C PHE A 105 12.53 0.44 -6.70
N THR A 106 11.86 -0.19 -5.73
CA THR A 106 12.30 -1.43 -5.10
C THR A 106 11.25 -2.51 -5.29
N VAL A 107 11.68 -3.71 -5.64
CA VAL A 107 10.80 -4.86 -5.88
C VAL A 107 10.84 -5.82 -4.71
N PHE A 108 9.67 -6.33 -4.39
CA PHE A 108 9.45 -7.28 -3.32
C PHE A 108 8.61 -8.47 -3.80
N ARG A 109 8.80 -9.60 -3.14
CA ARG A 109 8.01 -10.83 -3.32
C ARG A 109 7.61 -11.39 -1.96
N LEU A 110 6.62 -12.27 -1.96
CA LEU A 110 6.38 -13.14 -0.80
C LEU A 110 7.53 -14.14 -0.66
N SER A 111 7.80 -14.57 0.58
CA SER A 111 8.56 -15.79 0.81
C SER A 111 7.77 -16.99 0.24
N ALA A 112 8.44 -18.10 -0.06
CA ALA A 112 7.75 -19.30 -0.54
C ALA A 112 6.72 -19.81 0.50
N THR A 113 7.09 -19.74 1.78
CA THR A 113 6.21 -20.09 2.91
C THR A 113 5.00 -19.17 2.98
N ASP A 114 5.17 -17.86 2.85
CA ASP A 114 4.05 -16.92 2.92
C ASP A 114 3.14 -17.00 1.69
N ALA A 115 3.69 -17.30 0.52
CA ALA A 115 2.88 -17.58 -0.67
C ALA A 115 2.00 -18.84 -0.48
N ALA A 116 2.52 -19.88 0.16
CA ALA A 116 1.74 -21.07 0.52
C ALA A 116 0.69 -20.76 1.59
N ASN A 117 1.05 -20.02 2.64
CA ASN A 117 0.12 -19.59 3.69
C ASN A 117 -1.02 -18.74 3.14
N LEU A 118 -0.73 -17.81 2.23
CA LEU A 118 -1.75 -16.99 1.58
C LEU A 118 -2.65 -17.82 0.65
N THR A 119 -2.10 -18.85 0.01
CA THR A 119 -2.89 -19.81 -0.78
C THR A 119 -3.89 -20.56 0.11
N ALA A 120 -3.45 -21.05 1.27
CA ALA A 120 -4.34 -21.69 2.24
C ALA A 120 -5.40 -20.72 2.78
N PHE A 121 -5.01 -19.48 3.12
CA PHE A 121 -5.94 -18.43 3.55
C PHE A 121 -7.02 -18.12 2.50
N ARG A 122 -6.67 -18.15 1.22
CA ARG A 122 -7.62 -18.01 0.11
C ARG A 122 -8.61 -19.18 0.08
N GLU A 123 -8.12 -20.41 0.18
CA GLU A 123 -8.97 -21.61 0.18
C GLU A 123 -9.94 -21.63 1.36
N GLU A 124 -9.51 -21.15 2.53
CA GLU A 124 -10.33 -21.11 3.74
C GLU A 124 -11.40 -20.00 3.72
N HIS A 125 -11.06 -18.81 3.22
CA HIS A 125 -11.90 -17.63 3.42
C HIS A 125 -12.40 -16.96 2.13
N MET A 126 -11.68 -17.08 1.01
CA MET A 126 -12.08 -16.43 -0.25
C MET A 126 -12.94 -17.32 -1.14
N LEU A 127 -12.75 -18.64 -1.07
CA LEU A 127 -13.47 -19.59 -1.90
C LEU A 127 -14.65 -20.19 -1.12
N ASN A 128 -15.85 -20.12 -1.68
CA ASN A 128 -17.01 -20.79 -1.12
C ASN A 128 -17.23 -22.15 -1.81
N PRO A 129 -17.85 -23.15 -1.13
CA PRO A 129 -18.09 -24.48 -1.70
C PRO A 129 -18.97 -24.48 -2.96
N ASP A 130 -19.83 -23.47 -3.12
CA ASP A 130 -20.72 -23.29 -4.27
C ASP A 130 -20.01 -22.69 -5.50
N GLY A 131 -18.68 -22.50 -5.44
CA GLY A 131 -17.88 -21.88 -6.50
C GLY A 131 -18.00 -20.36 -6.55
N SER A 132 -18.84 -19.74 -5.71
CA SER A 132 -18.79 -18.31 -5.47
C SER A 132 -17.56 -17.96 -4.63
N GLY A 133 -17.25 -16.67 -4.50
CA GLY A 133 -16.14 -16.24 -3.66
C GLY A 133 -16.45 -14.96 -2.91
N ASN A 134 -15.80 -14.81 -1.77
CA ASN A 134 -15.90 -13.63 -0.93
C ASN A 134 -15.01 -12.51 -1.50
N PRO A 135 -15.47 -11.25 -1.49
CA PRO A 135 -14.67 -10.14 -1.97
C PRO A 135 -13.40 -10.01 -1.12
N GLY A 136 -12.27 -9.92 -1.82
CA GLY A 136 -10.95 -9.72 -1.23
C GLY A 136 -10.35 -8.40 -1.69
N SER A 137 -9.52 -7.80 -0.85
CA SER A 137 -8.69 -6.65 -1.19
C SER A 137 -7.26 -6.86 -0.72
N LEU A 138 -6.34 -6.14 -1.36
CA LEU A 138 -4.92 -6.18 -1.06
C LEU A 138 -4.42 -4.75 -0.87
N ALA A 139 -3.63 -4.54 0.18
CA ALA A 139 -2.96 -3.29 0.47
C ALA A 139 -1.45 -3.52 0.63
N LEU A 140 -0.64 -2.60 0.11
CA LEU A 140 0.80 -2.56 0.32
C LEU A 140 1.15 -1.40 1.24
N ASN A 141 1.97 -1.67 2.24
CA ASN A 141 2.38 -0.67 3.23
C ASN A 141 3.89 -0.73 3.45
N ALA A 142 4.53 0.43 3.58
CA ALA A 142 5.91 0.54 4.02
C ALA A 142 5.92 1.01 5.49
N ARG A 143 6.02 0.05 6.42
CA ARG A 143 5.97 0.28 7.87
C ARG A 143 7.33 0.56 8.49
N LYS A 144 8.40 0.00 7.93
CA LYS A 144 9.77 0.22 8.40
C LYS A 144 10.62 0.72 7.24
N ILE A 145 10.98 1.98 7.30
CA ILE A 145 11.82 2.64 6.31
C ILE A 145 12.87 3.47 7.06
N CYS A 146 14.01 3.71 6.42
CA CYS A 146 15.10 4.49 6.95
C CYS A 146 15.46 5.61 5.97
N ARG A 147 16.17 6.62 6.46
CA ARG A 147 16.66 7.75 5.65
C ARG A 147 18.17 7.69 5.46
N THR A 148 18.65 8.08 4.28
CA THR A 148 20.09 8.20 3.99
C THR A 148 20.58 9.65 4.05
N GLY A 149 19.71 10.60 4.41
CA GLY A 149 20.03 12.02 4.51
C GLY A 149 19.01 12.81 5.31
N ASP A 150 19.11 14.14 5.26
CA ASP A 150 18.09 15.01 5.82
C ASP A 150 16.89 15.13 4.86
N LEU A 151 15.71 14.81 5.37
CA LEU A 151 14.46 14.89 4.62
C LEU A 151 13.84 16.30 4.72
N GLY A 152 14.29 17.11 5.68
CA GLY A 152 13.67 18.37 6.06
C GLY A 152 12.20 18.16 6.46
N GLY A 153 11.37 19.17 6.22
CA GLY A 153 9.91 19.11 6.37
C GLY A 153 9.16 18.61 5.12
N ARG A 154 9.87 18.10 4.11
CA ARG A 154 9.26 17.76 2.82
C ARG A 154 8.34 16.52 2.90
N PRO A 155 7.26 16.47 2.09
CA PRO A 155 6.44 15.27 1.94
C PRO A 155 7.27 14.05 1.55
N ILE A 156 6.83 12.86 1.94
CA ILE A 156 7.48 11.60 1.59
C ILE A 156 6.52 10.80 0.70
N PRO A 157 6.45 11.10 -0.61
CA PRO A 157 5.49 10.48 -1.51
C PRO A 157 5.89 9.03 -1.81
N MET A 158 5.05 8.10 -1.41
CA MET A 158 5.15 6.68 -1.75
C MET A 158 4.12 6.32 -2.83
N SER A 159 4.59 5.63 -3.86
CA SER A 159 3.71 4.95 -4.81
C SER A 159 3.93 3.44 -4.71
N THR A 160 2.85 2.66 -4.77
CA THR A 160 2.91 1.20 -4.73
C THR A 160 2.34 0.60 -6.01
N TYR A 161 2.88 -0.55 -6.40
CA TYR A 161 2.61 -1.21 -7.66
C TYR A 161 2.44 -2.70 -7.41
N LEU A 162 1.64 -3.35 -8.25
CA LEU A 162 1.41 -4.78 -8.21
C LEU A 162 1.58 -5.36 -9.61
N LYS A 163 2.39 -6.42 -9.69
CA LYS A 163 2.52 -7.25 -10.87
C LYS A 163 2.07 -8.66 -10.50
N THR A 164 1.19 -9.23 -11.30
CA THR A 164 0.71 -10.61 -11.17
C THR A 164 0.83 -11.34 -12.50
N SER A 165 0.52 -12.63 -12.52
CA SER A 165 0.46 -13.44 -13.75
C SER A 165 -0.54 -12.88 -14.78
N GLU A 166 -1.61 -12.24 -14.33
CA GLU A 166 -2.72 -11.72 -15.12
C GLU A 166 -2.35 -10.39 -15.77
N THR A 167 -1.68 -9.51 -15.03
CA THR A 167 -1.28 -8.18 -15.53
C THR A 167 0.00 -8.24 -16.34
N ARG A 168 0.92 -9.15 -16.00
CA ARG A 168 2.27 -9.31 -16.59
C ARG A 168 3.20 -8.09 -16.47
N ASP A 169 2.67 -6.96 -16.02
CA ASP A 169 3.36 -5.70 -15.79
C ASP A 169 2.94 -5.09 -14.45
N TYR A 170 3.73 -4.12 -13.97
CA TYR A 170 3.47 -3.38 -12.73
C TYR A 170 2.34 -2.37 -12.93
N VAL A 171 1.21 -2.65 -12.29
CA VAL A 171 0.05 -1.77 -12.25
C VAL A 171 0.10 -0.95 -10.97
N THR A 172 -0.06 0.38 -11.07
CA THR A 172 -0.10 1.26 -9.90
C THR A 172 -1.29 0.90 -9.01
N LEU A 173 -1.04 0.54 -7.76
CA LEU A 173 -2.07 0.37 -6.73
C LEU A 173 -2.37 1.69 -6.05
N THR A 174 -1.32 2.41 -5.65
CA THR A 174 -1.43 3.74 -5.04
C THR A 174 -0.37 4.67 -5.58
N SER A 175 -0.69 5.95 -5.74
CA SER A 175 0.23 6.99 -6.19
C SER A 175 0.36 8.08 -5.14
N ASP A 176 1.60 8.47 -4.89
CA ASP A 176 2.01 9.68 -4.16
C ASP A 176 1.32 9.89 -2.80
N ILE A 177 1.10 8.80 -2.06
CA ILE A 177 0.68 8.85 -0.64
C ILE A 177 1.80 9.48 0.17
N ASP A 178 1.53 10.53 0.94
CA ASP A 178 2.50 11.04 1.91
C ASP A 178 2.58 10.12 3.12
N LEU A 179 3.71 9.44 3.28
CA LEU A 179 3.94 8.56 4.43
C LEU A 179 3.87 9.28 5.77
N ARG A 180 4.18 10.59 5.81
CA ARG A 180 4.05 11.38 7.04
C ARG A 180 2.60 11.50 7.48
N GLU A 181 1.67 11.65 6.54
CA GLU A 181 0.24 11.74 6.82
C GLU A 181 -0.34 10.38 7.16
N ALA A 182 0.00 9.34 6.37
CA ALA A 182 -0.45 7.98 6.61
C ALA A 182 -0.10 7.46 8.01
N ILE A 183 1.09 7.79 8.54
CA ILE A 183 1.51 7.40 9.89
C ILE A 183 0.75 8.17 10.98
N LYS A 184 0.47 9.46 10.78
CA LYS A 184 -0.33 10.28 11.72
C LYS A 184 -1.74 9.73 11.86
N GLU A 185 -2.36 9.32 10.76
CA GLU A 185 -3.70 8.72 10.74
C GLU A 185 -3.78 7.38 11.50
N THR A 186 -2.66 6.65 11.59
CA THR A 186 -2.61 5.37 12.33
C THR A 186 -2.30 5.53 13.84
N GLY A 187 -2.21 6.76 14.37
CA GLY A 187 -2.05 7.02 15.80
C GLY A 187 -0.65 6.82 16.37
N GLY A 188 0.40 6.83 15.53
CA GLY A 188 1.80 6.69 15.94
C GLY A 188 2.43 8.02 16.40
N ALA A 189 3.29 7.95 17.43
CA ALA A 189 3.93 9.07 18.14
C ALA A 189 4.55 10.17 17.22
N PRO A 190 4.60 11.44 17.69
CA PRO A 190 4.92 12.61 16.86
C PRO A 190 6.40 12.79 16.47
N ASP A 191 7.30 11.88 16.84
CA ASP A 191 8.70 11.99 16.42
C ASP A 191 8.97 11.18 15.14
N LEU A 192 9.01 11.90 14.02
CA LEU A 192 9.35 11.34 12.72
C LEU A 192 10.77 10.74 12.68
N ALA A 193 11.71 11.21 13.51
CA ALA A 193 13.06 10.64 13.57
C ALA A 193 13.05 9.22 14.16
N SER A 194 12.17 8.96 15.12
CA SER A 194 11.91 7.62 15.64
C SER A 194 11.24 6.70 14.61
N LEU A 195 10.48 7.27 13.68
CA LEU A 195 9.79 6.55 12.59
C LEU A 195 10.69 6.32 11.36
N LEU A 196 11.66 7.21 11.14
CA LEU A 196 12.60 7.24 10.01
C LEU A 196 14.04 7.31 10.53
N PRO A 197 14.57 6.23 11.14
CA PRO A 197 15.96 6.19 11.56
C PRO A 197 16.91 6.37 10.37
N ALA A 198 18.14 6.80 10.63
CA ALA A 198 19.18 6.77 9.60
C ALA A 198 19.46 5.32 9.19
N CYS A 199 19.66 5.05 7.90
CA CYS A 199 19.91 3.69 7.42
C CYS A 199 21.21 3.09 7.95
N ASP A 200 22.18 3.93 8.29
CA ASP A 200 23.49 3.53 8.83
C ASP A 200 23.52 3.59 10.37
N ALA A 201 22.39 3.92 11.02
CA ALA A 201 22.32 3.87 12.47
C ALA A 201 22.41 2.40 12.92
N PRO A 202 23.29 2.05 13.86
CA PRO A 202 23.29 0.72 14.44
C PRO A 202 21.91 0.46 15.02
N ALA A 203 21.28 -0.67 14.65
CA ALA A 203 19.97 -1.07 15.15
C ALA A 203 20.02 -0.97 16.67
N ALA A 204 19.32 0.03 17.24
CA ALA A 204 19.36 0.26 18.67
C ALA A 204 18.92 -1.03 19.35
N LEU A 205 19.84 -1.61 20.12
CA LEU A 205 19.69 -2.85 20.87
C LEU A 205 18.45 -2.75 21.77
N SER A 206 17.29 -3.14 21.26
CA SER A 206 16.11 -3.47 22.07
C SER A 206 16.40 -4.80 22.75
N GLY A 207 17.03 -4.73 23.93
CA GLY A 207 17.28 -5.91 24.73
C GLY A 207 18.29 -5.68 25.84
N SER A 208 17.82 -5.17 26.98
CA SER A 208 18.10 -5.77 28.31
C SER A 208 17.60 -4.82 29.40
N ARG A 209 16.39 -5.09 29.91
CA ARG A 209 16.02 -4.64 31.24
C ARG A 209 16.45 -5.76 32.19
N ALA A 210 17.70 -5.75 32.61
CA ALA A 210 18.10 -6.49 33.80
C ALA A 210 17.45 -5.80 35.00
N VAL A 211 16.56 -6.53 35.68
CA VAL A 211 15.98 -6.12 36.96
C VAL A 211 16.99 -6.52 38.06
N PRO A 212 17.24 -5.66 39.07
CA PRO A 212 18.13 -5.96 40.19
C PRO A 212 17.58 -7.05 41.11
#